data_AF-A0A060YUT1-F1
#
_entry.id   AF-A0A060YUT1-F1
#
_cell.length_a   1.000
_cell.length_b   1.000
_cell.length_c   1.000
_cell.angle_alpha   90.00
_cell.angle_beta   90.00
_cell.angle_gamma   90.00
#
_symmetry.space_group_name_H-M   'P 1'
#
loop_
_entity.id
_entity.type
_entity.pdbx_description
1 polymer ?
#
loop_
_entity_poly.entity_id
_entity_poly.type
_entity_poly.pdbx_seq_one_letter_code
_entity_poly.pdbx_strand_id
1 'polypeptide(L)'
;MPEEEAFCVFVRLMQEYRLRELFKPTMAELGLCIYQFEYLLQEQLPELNVHFRSQSFHTSMYASSWFLTLFLTFLPMPVATRIFDIFMYEGLEIIFRVGMAILQYNQTDLIQLDMEGMSQHFQKLIPHQFDSCPDKLILRAYQVKYNPKRMKKLEKEYTTIKNKEMEEQIEIKRLRTENRLLKQRIETLEKGQVTRAQEAEENYVIKRELAVVRQQFSVTSQNLEKAQDTIGELQREKVRNDLESVWVRYWDGAGTELKSGFDEQCTRLRLSLRDYEQNDQIQVYCNG
;
A
#
# COMPACT_ATOMS: atom_id res chain seq x y z
N MET A 1 55.34 3.45 28.59
CA MET A 1 55.33 2.57 27.40
C MET A 1 55.56 3.46 26.18
N PRO A 2 56.61 3.21 25.38
CA PRO A 2 56.81 3.85 24.08
C PRO A 2 55.62 3.62 23.13
N GLU A 3 55.50 4.48 22.12
CA GLU A 3 54.38 4.43 21.15
C GLU A 3 54.26 3.09 20.42
N GLU A 4 55.39 2.54 19.96
CA GLU A 4 55.41 1.27 19.22
C GLU A 4 54.89 0.09 20.06
N GLU A 5 55.30 0.04 21.33
CA GLU A 5 54.83 -0.98 22.28
C GLU A 5 53.34 -0.79 22.58
N ALA A 6 52.89 0.45 22.75
CA ALA A 6 51.48 0.76 22.98
C ALA A 6 50.61 0.34 21.79
N PHE A 7 51.08 0.55 20.57
CA PHE A 7 50.41 0.08 19.36
C PHE A 7 50.35 -1.45 19.32
N CYS A 8 51.44 -2.14 19.66
CA CYS A 8 51.46 -3.61 19.72
C CYS A 8 50.43 -4.13 20.73
N VAL A 9 50.36 -3.55 21.92
CA VAL A 9 49.36 -3.90 22.94
C VAL A 9 47.94 -3.61 22.43
N PHE A 10 47.72 -2.46 21.80
CA PHE A 10 46.42 -2.12 21.22
C PHE A 10 45.95 -3.13 20.17
N VAL A 11 46.84 -3.56 19.26
CA VAL A 11 46.51 -4.59 18.27
C VAL A 11 46.10 -5.90 18.96
N ARG A 12 46.81 -6.30 20.02
CA ARG A 12 46.49 -7.51 20.81
C ARG A 12 45.15 -7.38 21.52
N LEU A 13 44.86 -6.23 22.11
CA LEU A 13 43.56 -5.94 22.72
C LEU A 13 42.41 -6.04 21.70
N MET A 14 42.61 -5.50 20.49
CA MET A 14 41.59 -5.55 19.44
C MET A 14 41.37 -6.95 18.88
N GLN A 15 42.42 -7.77 18.78
CA GLN A 15 42.36 -9.09 18.16
C GLN A 15 42.16 -10.22 19.17
N GLU A 16 43.07 -10.38 20.14
CA GLU A 16 43.10 -11.50 21.09
C GLU A 16 42.06 -11.34 22.19
N TYR A 17 41.88 -10.12 22.73
CA TYR A 17 40.81 -9.81 23.69
C TYR A 17 39.47 -9.51 23.03
N ARG A 18 39.41 -9.62 21.69
CA ARG A 18 38.21 -9.44 20.86
C ARG A 18 37.48 -8.11 21.07
N LEU A 19 38.15 -7.06 21.55
CA LEU A 19 37.50 -5.75 21.75
C LEU A 19 36.94 -5.18 20.45
N ARG A 20 37.55 -5.49 19.29
CA ARG A 20 37.05 -5.06 17.98
C ARG A 20 35.61 -5.48 17.70
N GLU A 21 35.14 -6.57 18.31
CA GLU A 21 33.79 -7.10 18.11
C GLU A 21 32.72 -6.15 18.65
N LEU A 22 33.05 -5.39 19.71
CA LEU A 22 32.18 -4.35 20.28
C LEU A 22 31.99 -3.15 19.35
N PHE A 23 32.93 -2.92 18.41
CA PHE A 23 32.94 -1.76 17.52
C PHE A 23 32.49 -2.06 16.08
N LYS A 24 32.05 -3.30 15.79
CA LYS A 24 31.52 -3.63 14.46
C LYS A 24 30.28 -2.78 14.17
N PRO A 25 29.98 -2.42 12.90
CA PRO A 25 28.87 -1.52 12.56
C PRO A 25 27.50 -1.97 13.09
N THR A 26 27.28 -3.28 13.24
CA THR A 26 26.03 -3.83 13.78
C THR A 26 25.90 -3.69 15.29
N MET A 27 27.00 -3.38 15.99
CA MET A 27 27.10 -3.31 17.46
C MET A 27 26.55 -4.56 18.15
N ALA A 28 26.65 -5.72 17.48
CA ALA A 28 26.03 -6.96 17.94
C ALA A 28 26.60 -7.43 19.29
N GLU A 29 27.93 -7.39 19.44
CA GLU A 29 28.60 -7.80 20.67
C GLU A 29 28.33 -6.82 21.82
N LEU A 30 28.30 -5.51 21.54
CA LEU A 30 27.90 -4.52 22.53
C LEU A 30 26.46 -4.76 23.00
N GLY A 31 25.53 -4.99 22.06
CA GLY A 31 24.14 -5.31 22.37
C GLY A 31 24.01 -6.58 23.23
N LEU A 32 24.84 -7.60 22.98
CA LEU A 32 24.93 -8.78 23.83
C LEU A 32 25.39 -8.43 25.25
N CYS A 33 26.45 -7.63 25.39
CA CYS A 33 26.93 -7.19 26.70
C CYS A 33 25.84 -6.41 27.46
N ILE A 34 25.13 -5.50 26.79
CA ILE A 34 24.01 -4.75 27.40
C ILE A 34 22.89 -5.70 27.83
N TYR A 35 22.51 -6.67 27.00
CA TYR A 35 21.48 -7.67 27.34
C TYR A 35 21.87 -8.50 28.56
N GLN A 36 23.12 -8.98 28.61
CA GLN A 36 23.65 -9.73 29.75
C GLN A 36 23.72 -8.88 31.02
N PHE A 37 24.13 -7.63 30.90
CA PHE A 37 24.23 -6.71 32.03
C PHE A 37 22.84 -6.35 32.57
N GLU A 38 21.86 -6.13 31.70
CA GLU A 38 20.47 -5.91 32.10
C GLU A 38 19.89 -7.13 32.84
N TYR A 39 20.24 -8.35 32.41
CA TYR A 39 19.86 -9.56 33.14
C TYR A 39 20.47 -9.59 34.55
N LEU A 40 21.76 -9.25 34.71
CA LEU A 40 22.39 -9.16 36.03
C LEU A 40 21.73 -8.10 36.92
N LEU A 41 21.39 -6.95 36.35
CA LEU A 41 20.65 -5.90 37.05
C LEU A 41 19.28 -6.41 37.51
N GLN A 42 18.55 -7.12 36.65
CA GLN A 42 17.25 -7.70 36.99
C GLN A 42 17.35 -8.76 38.10
N GLU A 43 18.39 -9.60 38.07
CA GLU A 43 18.58 -10.68 39.06
C GLU A 43 19.05 -10.16 40.42
N GLN A 44 19.97 -9.19 40.44
CA GLN A 44 20.64 -8.75 41.66
C GLN A 44 20.04 -7.49 42.27
N LEU A 45 19.43 -6.62 41.46
CA LEU A 45 18.86 -5.33 41.85
C LEU A 45 17.46 -5.15 41.23
N PRO A 46 16.49 -6.05 41.53
CA PRO A 46 15.19 -6.07 40.86
C PRO A 46 14.39 -4.78 41.06
N GLU A 47 14.43 -4.17 42.25
CA GLU A 47 13.74 -2.91 42.54
C GLU A 47 14.30 -1.76 41.69
N LEU A 48 15.63 -1.69 41.56
CA LEU A 48 16.29 -0.69 40.73
C LEU A 48 15.99 -0.92 39.24
N ASN A 49 15.94 -2.17 38.79
CA ASN A 49 15.54 -2.52 37.42
C ASN A 49 14.13 -2.03 37.09
N VAL A 50 13.16 -2.27 37.99
CA VAL A 50 11.78 -1.81 37.84
C VAL A 50 11.72 -0.28 37.80
N HIS A 51 12.47 0.39 38.67
CA HIS A 51 12.56 1.85 38.67
C HIS A 51 13.14 2.40 37.37
N PHE A 52 14.26 1.87 36.89
CA PHE A 52 14.85 2.26 35.62
C PHE A 52 13.87 2.09 34.46
N ARG A 53 13.12 0.97 34.44
CA ARG A 53 12.09 0.72 33.42
C ARG A 53 10.92 1.69 33.52
N SER A 54 10.45 2.03 34.72
CA SER A 54 9.36 3.00 34.90
C SER A 54 9.76 4.41 34.44
N GLN A 55 11.03 4.77 34.60
CA GLN A 55 11.62 6.03 34.14
C GLN A 55 12.08 6.00 32.67
N SER A 56 11.88 4.90 31.94
CA SER A 56 12.42 4.69 30.59
C SER A 56 13.94 4.92 30.47
N PHE A 57 14.67 4.65 31.56
CA PHE A 57 16.11 4.78 31.65
C PHE A 57 16.78 3.46 31.25
N HIS A 58 17.11 3.34 29.97
CA HIS A 58 17.63 2.09 29.41
C HIS A 58 19.09 1.85 29.77
N THR A 59 19.46 0.59 30.01
CA THR A 59 20.83 0.17 30.33
C THR A 59 21.87 0.68 29.32
N SER A 60 21.53 0.72 28.03
CA SER A 60 22.40 1.23 26.98
C SER A 60 22.76 2.72 27.13
N MET A 61 21.95 3.53 27.83
CA MET A 61 22.20 4.97 27.99
C MET A 61 23.41 5.28 28.85
N TYR A 62 23.67 4.47 29.89
CA TYR A 62 24.78 4.69 30.82
C TYR A 62 25.90 3.65 30.67
N ALA A 63 25.58 2.40 30.31
CA ALA A 63 26.56 1.31 30.32
C ALA A 63 27.34 1.15 29.00
N SER A 64 26.87 1.72 27.87
CA SER A 64 27.55 1.52 26.58
C SER A 64 29.00 1.99 26.60
N SER A 65 29.27 3.15 27.20
CA SER A 65 30.64 3.67 27.32
C SER A 65 31.51 2.80 28.23
N TRP A 66 30.95 2.20 29.27
CA TRP A 66 31.68 1.32 30.19
C TRP A 66 32.30 0.13 29.47
N PHE A 67 31.54 -0.52 28.57
CA PHE A 67 32.03 -1.65 27.78
C PHE A 67 32.97 -1.20 26.66
N LEU A 68 32.65 -0.11 25.96
CA LEU A 68 33.46 0.36 24.83
C LEU A 68 34.83 0.90 25.26
N THR A 69 34.89 1.59 26.40
CA THR A 69 36.11 2.27 26.85
C THR A 69 36.73 1.62 28.08
N LEU A 70 36.19 0.49 28.54
CA LEU A 70 36.67 -0.20 29.74
C LEU A 70 36.74 0.73 30.95
N PHE A 71 35.72 1.58 31.10
CA PHE A 71 35.64 2.66 32.10
C PHE A 71 36.68 3.79 31.99
N LEU A 72 37.61 3.78 31.03
CA LEU A 72 38.66 4.82 30.88
C LEU A 72 38.10 6.23 30.66
N THR A 73 36.89 6.35 30.12
CA THR A 73 36.21 7.65 29.93
C THR A 73 35.19 7.97 31.02
N PHE A 74 34.95 7.05 31.96
CA PHE A 74 33.92 7.19 33.00
C PHE A 74 34.52 7.42 34.37
N LEU A 75 35.60 6.70 34.71
CA LEU A 75 36.26 6.79 36.01
C LEU A 75 37.59 7.54 35.90
N PRO A 76 38.05 8.19 36.98
CA PRO A 76 39.38 8.80 37.03
C PRO A 76 40.50 7.78 36.83
N MET A 77 41.60 8.25 36.24
CA MET A 77 42.70 7.42 35.74
C MET A 77 43.23 6.38 36.75
N PRO A 78 43.42 6.67 38.05
CA PRO A 78 43.90 5.68 39.01
C PRO A 78 42.98 4.46 39.16
N VAL A 79 41.66 4.68 39.09
CA VAL A 79 40.67 3.60 39.19
C VAL A 79 40.54 2.87 37.86
N ALA A 80 40.44 3.62 36.76
CA ALA A 80 40.27 3.05 35.43
C ALA A 80 41.47 2.18 35.01
N THR A 81 42.70 2.59 35.32
CA THR A 81 43.90 1.78 35.03
C THR A 81 43.95 0.49 35.83
N ARG A 82 43.50 0.47 37.09
CA ARG A 82 43.36 -0.78 37.87
C ARG A 82 42.36 -1.74 37.26
N ILE A 83 41.22 -1.23 36.79
CA ILE A 83 40.22 -2.05 36.09
C ILE A 83 40.81 -2.59 34.78
N PHE A 84 41.54 -1.75 34.05
CA PHE A 84 42.20 -2.13 32.80
C PHE A 84 43.27 -3.21 33.02
N ASP A 85 44.07 -3.11 34.09
CA ASP A 85 45.06 -4.13 34.48
C ASP A 85 44.38 -5.50 34.72
N ILE A 86 43.26 -5.52 35.45
CA ILE A 86 42.50 -6.75 35.73
C ILE A 86 41.83 -7.26 34.45
N PHE A 87 41.31 -6.37 33.60
CA PHE A 87 40.73 -6.76 32.31
C PHE A 87 41.74 -7.49 31.43
N MET A 88 43.02 -7.07 31.41
CA MET A 88 44.07 -7.78 30.68
C MET A 88 44.33 -9.18 31.25
N TYR A 89 43.99 -9.46 32.50
CA TYR A 89 44.17 -10.78 33.10
C TYR A 89 42.91 -11.67 32.98
N GLU A 90 41.74 -11.13 33.29
CA GLU A 90 40.47 -11.86 33.42
C GLU A 90 39.52 -11.70 32.23
N GLY A 91 39.76 -10.71 31.36
CA GLY A 91 38.89 -10.36 30.24
C GLY A 91 37.65 -9.56 30.65
N LEU A 92 36.60 -9.61 29.84
CA LEU A 92 35.40 -8.76 30.00
C LEU A 92 34.59 -8.99 31.28
N GLU A 93 34.79 -10.10 32.00
CA GLU A 93 34.05 -10.41 33.23
C GLU A 93 34.15 -9.29 34.27
N ILE A 94 35.36 -8.71 34.44
CA ILE A 94 35.55 -7.63 35.42
C ILE A 94 34.70 -6.40 35.10
N ILE A 95 34.42 -6.13 33.82
CA ILE A 95 33.62 -4.97 33.40
C ILE A 95 32.17 -5.12 33.88
N PHE A 96 31.60 -6.32 33.78
CA PHE A 96 30.28 -6.62 34.34
C PHE A 96 30.26 -6.48 35.87
N ARG A 97 31.28 -7.03 36.53
CA ARG A 97 31.40 -6.98 38.00
C ARG A 97 31.52 -5.54 38.51
N VAL A 98 32.37 -4.73 37.90
CA VAL A 98 32.54 -3.31 38.26
C VAL A 98 31.27 -2.53 38.01
N GLY A 99 30.63 -2.69 36.84
CA GLY A 99 29.37 -2.02 36.54
C GLY A 99 28.28 -2.35 37.57
N MET A 100 28.14 -3.62 37.96
CA MET A 100 27.19 -4.03 38.99
C MET A 100 27.56 -3.51 40.39
N ALA A 101 28.84 -3.48 40.74
CA ALA A 101 29.29 -2.93 42.02
C ALA A 101 29.01 -1.42 42.13
N ILE A 102 29.16 -0.68 41.03
CA ILE A 102 28.78 0.75 40.95
C ILE A 102 27.29 0.93 41.22
N LEU A 103 26.43 0.11 40.58
CA LEU A 103 24.99 0.16 40.78
C LEU A 103 24.59 -0.22 42.21
N GLN A 104 25.18 -1.28 42.77
CA GLN A 104 24.96 -1.69 44.17
C GLN A 104 25.37 -0.61 45.17
N TYR A 105 26.45 0.11 44.89
CA TYR A 105 26.91 1.21 45.75
C TYR A 105 25.93 2.40 45.74
N ASN A 106 25.32 2.68 44.58
CA ASN A 106 24.48 3.86 44.36
C ASN A 106 22.97 3.57 44.40
N GLN A 107 22.56 2.34 44.71
CA GLN A 107 21.16 1.91 44.62
C GLN A 107 20.21 2.81 45.42
N THR A 108 20.57 3.17 46.65
CA THR A 108 19.74 3.98 47.56
C THR A 108 19.45 5.37 47.02
N ASP A 109 20.40 5.94 46.29
CA ASP A 109 20.28 7.28 45.73
C ASP A 109 19.53 7.21 44.39
N LEU A 110 19.93 6.28 43.52
CA LEU A 110 19.37 6.12 42.17
C LEU A 110 17.87 5.82 42.17
N ILE A 111 17.35 5.09 43.17
CA ILE A 111 15.93 4.75 43.25
C ILE A 111 15.03 5.97 43.54
N GLN A 112 15.61 7.07 44.04
CA GLN A 112 14.88 8.30 44.38
C GLN A 112 14.89 9.32 43.24
N LEU A 113 15.67 9.08 42.20
CA LEU A 113 15.90 10.03 41.09
C LEU A 113 15.02 9.69 39.89
N ASP A 114 14.62 10.72 39.15
CA ASP A 114 14.01 10.57 37.83
C ASP A 114 15.08 10.36 36.74
N MET A 115 14.65 10.25 35.49
CA MET A 115 15.56 10.00 34.35
C MET A 115 16.70 11.03 34.26
N GLU A 116 16.39 12.33 34.42
CA GLU A 116 17.39 13.39 34.36
C GLU A 116 18.33 13.33 35.57
N GLY A 117 17.78 13.19 36.78
CA GLY A 117 18.56 13.07 38.01
C GLY A 117 19.53 11.89 37.97
N MET A 118 19.08 10.72 37.50
CA MET A 118 19.97 9.57 37.31
C MET A 118 21.09 9.88 36.32
N SER A 119 20.79 10.47 35.17
CA SER A 119 21.79 10.86 34.17
C SER A 119 22.86 11.79 34.76
N GLN A 120 22.45 12.81 35.52
CA GLN A 120 23.37 13.71 36.20
C GLN A 120 24.19 12.99 37.28
N HIS A 121 23.58 12.08 38.03
CA HIS A 121 24.25 11.28 39.08
C HIS A 121 25.36 10.40 38.48
N PHE A 122 25.07 9.70 37.37
CA PHE A 122 26.06 8.92 36.63
C PHE A 122 27.21 9.77 36.10
N GLN A 123 26.94 10.97 35.59
CA GLN A 123 27.97 11.79 34.95
C GLN A 123 28.84 12.58 35.95
N LYS A 124 28.26 13.04 37.07
CA LYS A 124 28.91 14.00 37.97
C LYS A 124 29.33 13.43 39.31
N LEU A 125 28.58 12.48 39.85
CA LEU A 125 28.79 12.00 41.22
C LEU A 125 29.54 10.68 41.26
N ILE A 126 29.07 9.68 40.52
CA ILE A 126 29.66 8.33 40.54
C ILE A 126 31.17 8.31 40.21
N PRO A 127 31.67 9.04 39.20
CA PRO A 127 33.09 9.00 38.84
C PRO A 127 34.03 9.29 40.01
N HIS A 128 33.65 10.22 40.89
CA HIS A 128 34.50 10.75 41.96
C HIS A 128 34.36 10.01 43.30
N GLN A 129 33.41 9.06 43.41
CA GLN A 129 33.16 8.34 44.67
C GLN A 129 34.32 7.43 45.10
N PHE A 130 35.23 7.09 44.19
CA PHE A 130 36.30 6.13 44.41
C PHE A 130 37.71 6.74 44.31
N ASP A 131 37.82 8.07 44.20
CA ASP A 131 39.10 8.78 43.99
C ASP A 131 40.10 8.54 45.12
N SER A 132 39.62 8.46 46.36
CA SER A 132 40.48 8.26 47.53
C SER A 132 40.96 6.82 47.72
N CYS A 133 40.28 5.83 47.12
CA CYS A 133 40.62 4.41 47.30
C CYS A 133 40.08 3.54 46.15
N PRO A 134 40.84 3.39 45.06
CA PRO A 134 40.48 2.53 43.93
C PRO A 134 40.20 1.07 44.34
N ASP A 135 40.98 0.54 45.28
CA ASP A 135 40.87 -0.85 45.75
C ASP A 135 39.50 -1.15 46.36
N LYS A 136 38.82 -0.15 46.93
CA LYS A 136 37.48 -0.31 47.49
C LYS A 136 36.47 -0.73 46.42
N LEU A 137 36.54 -0.15 45.22
CA LEU A 137 35.66 -0.52 44.11
C LEU A 137 35.97 -1.94 43.64
N ILE A 138 37.25 -2.26 43.47
CA ILE A 138 37.71 -3.58 43.03
C ILE A 138 37.26 -4.68 44.00
N LEU A 139 37.45 -4.47 45.32
CA LEU A 139 37.02 -5.41 46.35
C LEU A 139 35.50 -5.64 46.31
N ARG A 140 34.70 -4.59 46.07
CA ARG A 140 33.25 -4.75 45.87
C ARG A 140 32.92 -5.49 44.57
N ALA A 141 33.63 -5.22 43.48
CA ALA A 141 33.43 -5.93 42.22
C ALA A 141 33.63 -7.45 42.36
N TYR A 142 34.62 -7.89 43.14
CA TYR A 142 34.80 -9.33 43.40
C TYR A 142 33.71 -9.95 44.30
N GLN A 143 32.95 -9.16 45.06
CA GLN A 143 31.79 -9.63 45.82
C GLN A 143 30.55 -9.82 44.95
N VAL A 144 30.50 -9.20 43.76
CA VAL A 144 29.40 -9.37 42.81
C VAL A 144 29.36 -10.83 42.35
N LYS A 145 28.18 -11.44 42.36
CA LYS A 145 28.01 -12.80 41.83
C LYS A 145 28.02 -12.75 40.31
N TYR A 146 28.90 -13.50 39.68
CA TYR A 146 28.94 -13.66 38.22
C TYR A 146 28.97 -15.15 37.89
N ASN A 147 28.07 -15.60 37.02
CA ASN A 147 27.95 -17.00 36.64
C ASN A 147 28.27 -17.19 35.14
N PRO A 148 29.48 -17.64 34.79
CA PRO A 148 29.89 -17.81 33.40
C PRO A 148 28.98 -18.74 32.58
N LYS A 149 28.43 -19.78 33.22
CA LYS A 149 27.49 -20.71 32.55
C LYS A 149 26.19 -20.01 32.18
N ARG A 150 25.68 -19.13 33.05
CA ARG A 150 24.48 -18.35 32.76
C ARG A 150 24.72 -17.32 31.65
N MET A 151 25.87 -16.64 31.68
CA MET A 151 26.25 -15.65 30.64
C MET A 151 26.31 -16.28 29.25
N LYS A 152 26.90 -17.49 29.14
CA LYS A 152 26.93 -18.25 27.88
C LYS A 152 25.54 -18.73 27.43
N LYS A 153 24.62 -18.97 28.38
CA LYS A 153 23.22 -19.29 28.04
C LYS A 153 22.51 -18.04 27.49
N LEU A 154 22.71 -16.88 28.12
CA LEU A 154 22.16 -15.60 27.65
C LEU A 154 22.68 -15.21 26.26
N GLU A 155 23.94 -15.51 25.95
CA GLU A 155 24.49 -15.33 24.61
C GLU A 155 23.72 -16.11 23.55
N LYS A 156 23.39 -17.37 23.83
CA LYS A 156 22.57 -18.19 22.92
C LYS A 156 21.15 -17.64 22.80
N GLU A 157 20.52 -17.30 23.92
CA GLU A 157 19.18 -16.71 23.96
C GLU A 157 19.14 -15.41 23.12
N TYR A 158 20.10 -14.50 23.32
CA TYR A 158 20.22 -13.26 22.56
C TYR A 158 20.43 -13.50 21.06
N THR A 159 21.29 -14.46 20.70
CA THR A 159 21.52 -14.83 19.29
C THR A 159 20.22 -15.31 18.64
N THR A 160 19.43 -16.14 19.33
CA THR A 160 18.13 -16.61 18.84
C THR A 160 17.15 -15.44 18.67
N ILE A 161 17.09 -14.51 19.62
CA ILE A 161 16.25 -13.31 19.53
C ILE A 161 16.64 -12.48 18.30
N LYS A 162 17.94 -12.21 18.10
CA LYS A 162 18.41 -11.41 16.97
C LYS A 162 18.22 -12.08 15.61
N ASN A 163 18.37 -13.40 15.52
CA ASN A 163 18.06 -14.13 14.29
C ASN A 163 16.57 -14.04 13.95
N LYS A 164 15.70 -14.23 14.94
CA LYS A 164 14.25 -14.11 14.75
C LYS A 164 13.84 -12.70 14.35
N GLU A 165 14.37 -11.67 15.01
CA GLU A 165 14.13 -10.26 14.63
C GLU A 165 14.59 -9.99 13.19
N MET A 166 15.72 -10.55 12.76
CA MET A 166 16.21 -10.42 11.39
C MET A 166 15.26 -11.08 10.38
N GLU A 167 14.79 -12.30 10.66
CA GLU A 167 13.83 -13.02 9.83
C GLU A 167 12.50 -12.25 9.71
N GLU A 168 11.98 -11.74 10.83
CA GLU A 168 10.77 -10.90 10.86
C GLU A 168 10.95 -9.62 10.03
N GLN A 169 12.13 -8.97 10.12
CA GLN A 169 12.41 -7.78 9.31
C GLN A 169 12.48 -8.08 7.81
N ILE A 170 13.02 -9.23 7.42
CA ILE A 170 13.05 -9.68 6.02
C ILE A 170 11.62 -9.91 5.52
N GLU A 171 10.79 -10.59 6.31
CA GLU A 171 9.41 -10.88 5.94
C GLU A 171 8.57 -9.60 5.87
N ILE A 172 8.73 -8.67 6.82
CA ILE A 172 8.08 -7.35 6.78
C ILE A 172 8.44 -6.60 5.50
N LYS A 173 9.71 -6.61 5.08
CA LYS A 173 10.13 -5.96 3.83
C LYS A 173 9.51 -6.62 2.59
N ARG A 174 9.44 -7.95 2.56
CA ARG A 174 8.77 -8.71 1.50
C ARG A 174 7.29 -8.34 1.42
N LEU A 175 6.56 -8.44 2.54
CA LEU A 175 5.14 -8.11 2.62
C LEU A 175 4.85 -6.65 2.25
N ARG A 176 5.72 -5.71 2.63
CA ARG A 176 5.59 -4.30 2.21
C ARG A 176 5.72 -4.13 0.70
N THR A 177 6.61 -4.87 0.06
CA THR A 177 6.82 -4.84 -1.39
C THR A 177 5.63 -5.44 -2.13
N GLU A 178 5.14 -6.59 -1.67
CA GLU A 178 3.97 -7.26 -2.24
C GLU A 178 2.71 -6.41 -2.08
N ASN A 179 2.46 -5.85 -0.89
CA ASN A 179 1.34 -4.93 -0.66
C ASN A 179 1.41 -3.70 -1.57
N ARG A 180 2.59 -3.17 -1.85
CA ARG A 180 2.76 -2.05 -2.79
C ARG A 180 2.33 -2.45 -4.21
N LEU A 181 2.75 -3.62 -4.69
CA LEU A 181 2.38 -4.13 -6.02
C LEU A 181 0.88 -4.44 -6.12
N LEU A 182 0.30 -5.04 -5.09
CA LEU A 182 -1.14 -5.31 -5.04
C LEU A 182 -1.96 -4.02 -5.10
N LYS A 183 -1.56 -2.98 -4.36
CA LYS A 183 -2.20 -1.66 -4.42
C LYS A 183 -2.16 -1.07 -5.84
N GLN A 184 -1.02 -1.14 -6.53
CA GLN A 184 -0.91 -0.67 -7.92
C GLN A 184 -1.82 -1.45 -8.88
N ARG A 185 -1.95 -2.77 -8.66
CA ARG A 185 -2.80 -3.63 -9.48
C ARG A 185 -4.28 -3.32 -9.26
N ILE A 186 -4.69 -3.08 -8.02
CA ILE A 186 -6.05 -2.64 -7.67
C ILE A 186 -6.35 -1.32 -8.38
N GLU A 187 -5.48 -0.32 -8.26
CA GLU A 187 -5.68 0.99 -8.91
C GLU A 187 -5.82 0.86 -10.44
N THR A 188 -5.04 -0.02 -11.06
CA THR A 188 -5.12 -0.27 -12.52
C THR A 188 -6.44 -0.93 -12.90
N LEU A 189 -6.90 -1.89 -12.10
CA LEU A 189 -8.17 -2.57 -12.33
C LEU A 189 -9.36 -1.62 -12.13
N GLU A 190 -9.32 -0.77 -11.11
CA GLU A 190 -10.34 0.26 -10.85
C GLU A 190 -10.44 1.25 -12.03
N LYS A 191 -9.30 1.75 -12.53
CA LYS A 191 -9.28 2.60 -13.73
C LYS A 191 -9.91 1.89 -14.94
N GLY A 192 -9.52 0.63 -15.17
CA GLY A 192 -10.09 -0.16 -16.27
C GLY A 192 -11.60 -0.43 -16.13
N GLN A 193 -12.11 -0.60 -14.90
CA GLN A 193 -13.54 -0.75 -14.64
C GLN A 193 -14.30 0.55 -14.94
N VAL A 194 -13.77 1.71 -14.53
CA VAL A 194 -14.34 3.01 -14.84
C VAL A 194 -14.41 3.23 -16.35
N THR A 195 -13.34 2.94 -17.08
CA THR A 195 -13.31 3.07 -18.54
C THR A 195 -14.36 2.19 -19.21
N ARG A 196 -14.47 0.91 -18.82
CA ARG A 196 -15.50 0.02 -19.38
C ARG A 196 -16.93 0.47 -19.08
N ALA A 197 -17.17 1.05 -17.90
CA ALA A 197 -18.47 1.60 -17.55
C ALA A 197 -18.82 2.81 -18.43
N GLN A 198 -17.87 3.70 -18.65
CA GLN A 198 -18.02 4.85 -19.55
C GLN A 198 -18.31 4.40 -21.00
N GLU A 199 -17.53 3.45 -21.52
CA GLU A 199 -17.74 2.88 -22.86
C GLU A 199 -19.13 2.23 -23.00
N ALA A 200 -19.63 1.57 -21.96
CA ALA A 200 -20.96 0.96 -21.98
C ALA A 200 -22.09 2.01 -22.02
N GLU A 201 -21.92 3.12 -21.30
CA GLU A 201 -22.86 4.24 -21.31
C GLU A 201 -22.89 4.95 -22.67
N GLU A 202 -21.72 5.24 -23.24
CA GLU A 202 -21.61 5.81 -24.60
C GLU A 202 -22.24 4.88 -25.65
N ASN A 203 -21.94 3.58 -25.60
CA ASN A 203 -22.54 2.59 -26.50
C ASN A 203 -24.07 2.54 -26.37
N TYR A 204 -24.60 2.69 -25.16
CA TYR A 204 -26.04 2.74 -24.93
C TYR A 204 -26.66 4.00 -25.56
N VAL A 205 -26.02 5.16 -25.39
CA VAL A 205 -26.45 6.43 -26.02
C VAL A 205 -26.45 6.30 -27.54
N ILE A 206 -25.35 5.83 -28.14
CA ILE A 206 -25.23 5.64 -29.59
C ILE A 206 -26.31 4.69 -30.11
N LYS A 207 -26.55 3.56 -29.42
CA LYS A 207 -27.61 2.61 -29.81
C LYS A 207 -28.99 3.27 -29.80
N ARG A 208 -29.27 4.11 -28.80
CA ARG A 208 -30.54 4.83 -28.68
C ARG A 208 -30.71 5.84 -29.81
N GLU A 209 -29.69 6.65 -30.07
CA GLU A 209 -29.70 7.63 -31.18
C GLU A 209 -29.86 6.94 -32.53
N LEU A 210 -29.13 5.84 -32.75
CA LEU A 210 -29.21 5.05 -33.97
C LEU A 210 -30.60 4.45 -34.17
N ALA A 211 -31.29 4.03 -33.10
CA ALA A 211 -32.68 3.58 -33.18
C ALA A 211 -33.63 4.71 -33.60
N VAL A 212 -33.47 5.92 -33.04
CA VAL A 212 -34.27 7.10 -33.41
C VAL A 212 -34.05 7.46 -34.88
N VAL A 213 -32.79 7.51 -35.33
CA VAL A 213 -32.45 7.83 -36.73
C VAL A 213 -33.01 6.78 -37.68
N ARG A 214 -32.93 5.49 -37.35
CA ARG A 214 -33.54 4.41 -38.14
C ARG A 214 -35.06 4.58 -38.28
N GLN A 215 -35.74 4.95 -37.20
CA GLN A 215 -37.18 5.15 -37.23
C GLN A 215 -37.55 6.39 -38.06
N GLN A 216 -36.82 7.49 -37.92
CA GLN A 216 -36.99 8.68 -38.76
C GLN A 216 -36.74 8.38 -40.23
N PHE A 217 -35.71 7.60 -40.55
CA PHE A 217 -35.43 7.16 -41.91
C PHE A 217 -36.59 6.33 -42.47
N SER A 218 -37.13 5.38 -41.70
CA SER A 218 -38.30 4.58 -42.10
C SER A 218 -39.52 5.44 -42.40
N VAL A 219 -39.85 6.40 -41.53
CA VAL A 219 -41.00 7.32 -41.73
C VAL A 219 -40.78 8.22 -42.94
N THR A 220 -39.57 8.77 -43.08
CA THR A 220 -39.22 9.64 -44.21
C THR A 220 -39.26 8.87 -45.52
N SER A 221 -38.79 7.62 -45.53
CA SER A 221 -38.85 6.74 -46.70
C SER A 221 -40.30 6.42 -47.10
N GLN A 222 -41.18 6.10 -46.13
CA GLN A 222 -42.61 5.90 -46.41
C GLN A 222 -43.29 7.16 -46.93
N ASN A 223 -42.94 8.33 -46.39
CA ASN A 223 -43.48 9.60 -46.86
C ASN A 223 -42.99 9.91 -48.29
N LEU A 224 -41.74 9.59 -48.60
CA LEU A 224 -41.18 9.73 -49.95
C LEU A 224 -41.92 8.82 -50.95
N GLU A 225 -42.16 7.58 -50.58
CA GLU A 225 -42.92 6.61 -51.40
C GLU A 225 -44.35 7.11 -51.67
N LYS A 226 -45.07 7.56 -50.63
CA LYS A 226 -46.40 8.18 -50.79
C LYS A 226 -46.38 9.42 -51.67
N ALA A 227 -45.35 10.26 -51.56
CA ALA A 227 -45.20 11.45 -52.40
C ALA A 227 -44.96 11.04 -53.86
N GLN A 228 -44.15 10.00 -54.12
CA GLN A 228 -43.94 9.44 -55.45
C GLN A 228 -45.23 8.87 -56.03
N ASP A 229 -46.01 8.12 -55.26
CA ASP A 229 -47.30 7.59 -55.67
C ASP A 229 -48.28 8.70 -56.04
N THR A 230 -48.40 9.72 -55.18
CA THR A 230 -49.24 10.90 -55.42
C THR A 230 -48.80 11.65 -56.68
N ILE A 231 -47.49 11.82 -56.90
CA ILE A 231 -46.97 12.43 -58.14
C ILE A 231 -47.39 11.59 -59.34
N GLY A 232 -47.31 10.26 -59.25
CA GLY A 232 -47.78 9.35 -60.30
C GLY A 232 -49.29 9.46 -60.54
N GLU A 233 -50.10 9.59 -59.50
CA GLU A 233 -51.55 9.82 -59.60
C GLU A 233 -51.89 11.15 -60.25
N LEU A 234 -51.28 12.24 -59.80
CA LEU A 234 -51.47 13.57 -60.39
C LEU A 234 -51.02 13.61 -61.85
N GLN A 235 -49.96 12.88 -62.22
CA GLN A 235 -49.56 12.71 -63.61
C GLN A 235 -50.62 11.94 -64.41
N ARG A 236 -51.18 10.85 -63.87
CA ARG A 236 -52.27 10.09 -64.51
C ARG A 236 -53.55 10.92 -64.65
N GLU A 237 -53.90 11.70 -63.63
CA GLU A 237 -55.07 12.57 -63.61
C GLU A 237 -54.89 13.75 -64.57
N LYS A 238 -53.69 14.33 -64.65
CA LYS A 238 -53.35 15.32 -65.68
C LYS A 238 -53.50 14.74 -67.09
N VAL A 239 -52.98 13.53 -67.33
CA VAL A 239 -53.16 12.83 -68.62
C VAL A 239 -54.65 12.58 -68.89
N ARG A 240 -55.44 12.20 -67.88
CA ARG A 240 -56.88 11.99 -67.99
C ARG A 240 -57.63 13.28 -68.32
N ASN A 241 -57.35 14.37 -67.61
CA ASN A 241 -57.96 15.69 -67.85
C ASN A 241 -57.54 16.25 -69.22
N ASP A 242 -56.29 16.04 -69.63
CA ASP A 242 -55.83 16.40 -70.98
C ASP A 242 -56.61 15.57 -72.03
N LEU A 243 -56.79 14.26 -71.82
CA LEU A 243 -57.60 13.39 -72.70
C LEU A 243 -59.08 13.78 -72.72
N GLU A 244 -59.70 14.08 -71.57
CA GLU A 244 -61.08 14.56 -71.48
C GLU A 244 -61.26 15.92 -72.17
N SER A 245 -60.30 16.85 -72.02
CA SER A 245 -60.34 18.14 -72.71
C SER A 245 -60.21 18.00 -74.24
N VAL A 246 -59.54 16.95 -74.71
CA VAL A 246 -59.50 16.55 -76.13
C VAL A 246 -60.82 15.91 -76.54
N TRP A 247 -61.38 15.02 -75.71
CA TRP A 247 -62.65 14.33 -75.95
C TRP A 247 -63.84 15.29 -76.01
N VAL A 248 -63.92 16.25 -75.09
CA VAL A 248 -64.95 17.31 -75.06
C VAL A 248 -64.84 18.19 -76.30
N ARG A 249 -63.62 18.58 -76.71
CA ARG A 249 -63.41 19.30 -77.98
C ARG A 249 -63.86 18.48 -79.19
N TYR A 250 -63.67 17.17 -79.16
CA TYR A 250 -64.13 16.26 -80.21
C TYR A 250 -65.67 16.09 -80.21
N TRP A 251 -66.29 16.03 -79.03
CA TRP A 251 -67.74 15.85 -78.84
C TRP A 251 -68.55 17.13 -79.11
N ASP A 252 -68.03 18.32 -78.79
CA ASP A 252 -68.64 19.60 -79.15
C ASP A 252 -68.51 19.91 -80.65
N GLY A 253 -67.54 19.31 -81.34
CA GLY A 253 -67.42 19.33 -82.80
C GLY A 253 -68.31 18.30 -83.51
N ALA A 254 -68.90 17.33 -82.81
CA ALA A 254 -69.73 16.29 -83.40
C ALA A 254 -71.19 16.74 -83.61
N GLY A 255 -71.65 16.71 -84.85
CA GLY A 255 -73.01 17.07 -85.26
C GLY A 255 -74.10 16.24 -84.57
N THR A 256 -75.29 16.83 -84.48
CA THR A 256 -76.46 16.38 -83.69
C THR A 256 -77.00 14.98 -84.00
N GLU A 257 -76.60 14.35 -85.11
CA GLU A 257 -77.09 13.00 -85.50
C GLU A 257 -76.30 11.84 -84.86
N LEU A 258 -75.13 12.07 -84.27
CA LEU A 258 -74.33 11.03 -83.59
C LEU A 258 -74.59 10.92 -82.08
N LYS A 259 -75.22 11.94 -81.47
CA LYS A 259 -75.38 12.02 -80.01
C LYS A 259 -76.50 11.14 -79.44
N SER A 260 -77.50 10.74 -80.26
CA SER A 260 -78.61 9.88 -79.80
C SER A 260 -78.28 8.39 -79.76
N GLY A 261 -77.32 7.90 -80.56
CA GLY A 261 -76.91 6.50 -80.56
C GLY A 261 -75.98 6.11 -79.40
N PHE A 262 -75.28 7.08 -78.81
CA PHE A 262 -74.30 6.84 -77.76
C PHE A 262 -74.93 6.71 -76.36
N ASP A 263 -76.05 7.38 -76.11
CA ASP A 263 -76.77 7.31 -74.83
C ASP A 263 -77.34 5.90 -74.55
N GLU A 264 -77.72 5.16 -75.61
CA GLU A 264 -78.23 3.80 -75.49
C GLU A 264 -77.11 2.76 -75.21
N GLN A 265 -75.88 3.03 -75.69
CA GLN A 265 -74.70 2.20 -75.43
C GLN A 265 -74.06 2.47 -74.05
N CYS A 266 -74.02 3.74 -73.61
CA CYS A 266 -73.55 4.11 -72.27
C CYS A 266 -74.44 3.55 -71.15
N THR A 267 -75.75 3.43 -71.39
CA THR A 267 -76.69 2.83 -70.43
C THR A 267 -76.47 1.30 -70.31
N ARG A 268 -76.11 0.62 -71.40
CA ARG A 268 -75.72 -0.82 -71.38
C ARG A 268 -74.38 -1.07 -70.69
N LEU A 269 -73.38 -0.19 -70.88
CA LEU A 269 -72.07 -0.31 -70.22
C LEU A 269 -72.14 0.00 -68.71
N ARG A 270 -72.97 0.95 -68.27
CA ARG A 270 -73.21 1.21 -66.82
C ARG A 270 -73.87 0.04 -66.10
N LEU A 271 -74.73 -0.72 -66.77
CA LEU A 271 -75.31 -1.94 -66.20
C LEU A 271 -74.27 -3.06 -66.11
N SER A 272 -73.42 -3.24 -67.12
CA SER A 272 -72.36 -4.26 -67.12
C SER A 272 -71.23 -3.99 -66.12
N LEU A 273 -70.94 -2.72 -65.77
CA LEU A 273 -69.94 -2.34 -64.75
C LEU A 273 -70.47 -2.52 -63.33
N ARG A 274 -71.76 -2.30 -63.09
CA ARG A 274 -72.42 -2.57 -61.79
C ARG A 274 -72.41 -4.07 -61.45
N ASP A 275 -72.55 -4.92 -62.46
CA ASP A 275 -72.47 -6.38 -62.31
C ASP A 275 -71.03 -6.87 -62.06
N TYR A 276 -70.00 -6.10 -62.45
CA TYR A 276 -68.60 -6.43 -62.18
C TYR A 276 -68.17 -6.04 -60.76
N GLU A 277 -68.61 -4.88 -60.25
CA GLU A 277 -68.32 -4.43 -58.88
C GLU A 277 -69.00 -5.27 -57.79
N GLN A 278 -70.14 -5.92 -58.10
CA GLN A 278 -70.76 -6.89 -57.18
C GLN A 278 -70.05 -8.25 -57.15
N ASN A 279 -69.31 -8.62 -58.19
CA ASN A 279 -68.62 -9.92 -58.25
C ASN A 279 -67.25 -9.91 -57.55
N ASP A 280 -66.57 -8.77 -57.43
CA ASP A 280 -65.29 -8.66 -56.71
C ASP A 280 -65.44 -8.52 -55.18
N GLN A 281 -66.64 -8.20 -54.67
CA GLN A 281 -66.92 -8.28 -53.23
C GLN A 281 -67.04 -9.72 -52.71
N ILE A 282 -67.05 -10.74 -53.58
CA ILE A 282 -67.17 -12.16 -53.18
C ILE A 282 -65.82 -12.89 -53.09
N GLN A 283 -64.72 -12.37 -53.65
CA GLN A 283 -63.39 -13.04 -53.55
C GLN A 283 -62.49 -12.58 -52.39
N VAL A 284 -62.87 -11.58 -51.60
CA VAL A 284 -62.09 -11.14 -50.42
C VAL A 284 -62.46 -11.89 -49.13
N TYR A 285 -63.44 -12.79 -49.15
CA TYR A 285 -63.84 -13.60 -47.98
C TYR A 285 -63.42 -15.08 -48.00
N CYS A 286 -62.66 -15.54 -49.00
CA CYS A 286 -62.15 -16.92 -49.05
C CYS A 286 -60.70 -16.98 -49.56
N ASN A 287 -59.74 -16.70 -48.67
CA ASN A 287 -58.30 -17.05 -48.64
C ASN A 287 -57.64 -15.98 -47.74
N GLY A 288 -57.31 -16.22 -46.47
CA GLY A 288 -56.41 -17.25 -45.96
C GLY A 288 -55.34 -16.51 -45.16
#